data_AF-A0A4R6IDS2-F1
#
_entry.id   AF-A0A4R6IDS2-F1
#
_cell.length_a   1.000
_cell.length_b   1.000
_cell.length_c   1.000
_cell.angle_alpha   90.00
_cell.angle_beta   90.00
_cell.angle_gamma   90.00
#
_symmetry.space_group_name_H-M   'P 1'
#
loop_
_entity.id
_entity.type
_entity.pdbx_description
1 polymer ?
#
loop_
_entity_poly.entity_id
_entity_poly.type
_entity_poly.pdbx_seq_one_letter_code
_entity_poly.pdbx_strand_id
1 'polypeptide(L)'
;MKLSYKHTYLLGLTLAALSWSSCKKDGNPNNLPDVSPEAYAGKVDGFTSSDEVYPGNLVAYWTFDGNKTEKISGTAATSSANDSYADAGVKGQALNLNGGYVYYANTLNAFKTAALKSFTISTWVQILNNGSKKTMLFQLARPGNFNGSINFVLETNARAATVLDAITVHPTFTTSSGGTQDNLNTAVAPSPFLSPKIGADKWTNFVITFDAPSGVLQIWGDGVKIGTTAYQNRGANSFFAFEPSEIIIGGNYNVIPGKTVSTDVSFAPMTGKIDEIRVYNTALPDAHIKALYNLGLAKK
;
A
#
# COMPACT_ATOMS: atom_id res chain seq x y z
N MET A 1 51.34 78.73 -47.53
CA MET A 1 52.08 78.18 -46.37
C MET A 1 51.65 78.92 -45.11
N LYS A 2 50.74 78.33 -44.31
CA LYS A 2 50.45 78.63 -42.89
C LYS A 2 49.42 77.59 -42.38
N LEU A 3 49.67 77.10 -41.17
CA LEU A 3 49.01 76.00 -40.45
C LEU A 3 47.49 76.20 -40.23
N SER A 4 46.76 75.09 -40.12
CA SER A 4 45.63 74.96 -39.19
C SER A 4 45.33 73.48 -38.89
N TYR A 5 45.64 73.03 -37.68
CA TYR A 5 45.13 71.77 -37.10
C TYR A 5 44.24 72.16 -35.91
N LYS A 6 42.94 71.85 -36.01
CA LYS A 6 41.98 71.96 -34.91
C LYS A 6 41.92 70.62 -34.15
N HIS A 7 41.80 70.73 -32.84
CA HIS A 7 41.73 69.63 -31.86
C HIS A 7 40.44 68.81 -31.98
N THR A 8 40.51 67.50 -31.71
CA THR A 8 39.39 66.74 -31.14
C THR A 8 39.91 65.60 -30.26
N TYR A 9 39.46 65.60 -29.00
CA TYR A 9 39.66 64.58 -27.96
C TYR A 9 39.06 63.22 -28.36
N LEU A 10 39.64 62.08 -27.92
CA LEU A 10 38.87 60.91 -27.43
C LEU A 10 39.75 59.76 -26.87
N LEU A 11 39.17 59.06 -25.89
CA LEU A 11 39.49 57.79 -25.23
C LEU A 11 40.69 57.77 -24.24
N GLY A 12 40.53 57.35 -22.97
CA GLY A 12 39.42 56.67 -22.31
C GLY A 12 39.95 55.55 -21.41
N LEU A 13 40.01 55.83 -20.11
CA LEU A 13 40.06 54.96 -18.92
C LEU A 13 40.80 53.60 -18.99
N THR A 14 41.91 53.56 -18.26
CA THR A 14 42.61 52.39 -17.74
C THR A 14 41.88 51.74 -16.54
N LEU A 15 41.76 50.42 -16.62
CA LEU A 15 41.64 49.40 -15.55
C LEU A 15 40.71 49.65 -14.35
N ALA A 16 39.53 49.02 -14.40
CA ALA A 16 38.86 48.50 -13.21
C ALA A 16 38.95 46.96 -13.22
N ALA A 17 39.99 46.42 -12.58
CA ALA A 17 40.15 44.99 -12.40
C ALA A 17 39.41 44.52 -11.13
N LEU A 18 38.51 43.55 -11.34
CA LEU A 18 38.27 42.38 -10.49
C LEU A 18 37.90 42.60 -9.02
N SER A 19 36.59 42.61 -8.75
CA SER A 19 36.06 42.03 -7.51
C SER A 19 34.61 41.55 -7.70
N TRP A 20 34.40 40.60 -8.61
CA TRP A 20 33.21 39.75 -8.54
C TRP A 20 33.54 38.55 -7.66
N SER A 21 33.27 38.69 -6.36
CA SER A 21 33.12 37.53 -5.48
C SER A 21 31.93 36.74 -5.99
N SER A 22 32.20 35.72 -6.81
CA SER A 22 31.23 34.70 -7.13
C SER A 22 30.89 34.00 -5.83
N CYS A 23 29.77 34.38 -5.20
CA CYS A 23 29.09 33.52 -4.25
C CYS A 23 28.68 32.26 -5.03
N LYS A 24 29.56 31.26 -5.08
CA LYS A 24 29.16 29.92 -5.46
C LYS A 24 28.15 29.49 -4.43
N LYS A 25 26.89 29.41 -4.84
CA LYS A 25 25.86 28.69 -4.10
C LYS A 25 26.43 27.28 -3.92
N ASP A 26 26.67 26.88 -2.68
CA ASP A 26 27.27 25.60 -2.27
C ASP A 26 26.50 24.35 -2.74
N GLY A 27 25.43 24.53 -3.54
CA GLY A 27 24.57 23.45 -3.98
C GLY A 27 23.71 22.86 -2.86
N ASN A 28 23.86 23.35 -1.62
CA ASN A 28 23.21 22.85 -0.43
C ASN A 28 22.40 23.98 0.25
N PRO A 29 21.32 24.47 -0.41
CA PRO A 29 20.53 25.59 0.10
C PRO A 29 19.89 25.34 1.48
N ASN A 30 19.94 24.10 1.97
CA ASN A 30 19.33 23.66 3.22
C ASN A 30 20.36 23.27 4.29
N ASN A 31 21.66 23.46 4.04
CA ASN A 31 22.76 23.12 4.95
C ASN A 31 22.64 21.69 5.52
N LEU A 32 22.25 20.74 4.67
CA LEU A 32 22.13 19.34 5.04
C LEU A 32 23.52 18.74 5.27
N PRO A 33 23.68 17.79 6.20
CA PRO A 33 24.93 17.06 6.36
C PRO A 33 25.36 16.42 5.05
N ASP A 34 26.67 16.38 4.80
CA ASP A 34 27.22 15.62 3.67
C ASP A 34 26.82 14.14 3.81
N VAL A 35 26.34 13.58 2.70
CA VAL A 35 26.02 12.16 2.61
C VAL A 35 27.04 11.46 1.73
N SER A 36 27.59 10.34 2.20
CA SER A 36 28.51 9.51 1.42
C SER A 36 27.70 8.55 0.53
N PRO A 37 27.98 8.44 -0.78
CA PRO A 37 27.34 7.47 -1.66
C PRO A 37 27.47 6.03 -1.17
N GLU A 38 28.58 5.71 -0.51
CA GLU A 38 28.85 4.39 0.08
C GLU A 38 27.81 4.01 1.16
N ALA A 39 27.23 4.99 1.86
CA ALA A 39 26.17 4.77 2.85
C ALA A 39 24.85 4.23 2.24
N TYR A 40 24.70 4.30 0.91
CA TYR A 40 23.55 3.80 0.15
C TYR A 40 23.86 2.58 -0.71
N ALA A 41 25.12 2.14 -0.75
CA ALA A 41 25.52 0.98 -1.52
C ALA A 41 24.72 -0.27 -1.10
N GLY A 42 24.07 -0.93 -2.06
CA GLY A 42 23.27 -2.14 -1.82
C GLY A 42 21.90 -1.93 -1.17
N LYS A 43 21.52 -0.69 -0.85
CA LYS A 43 20.18 -0.35 -0.35
C LYS A 43 19.18 -0.16 -1.49
N VAL A 44 17.91 -0.41 -1.22
CA VAL A 44 16.79 -0.15 -2.13
C VAL A 44 16.01 1.02 -1.57
N ASP A 45 15.94 2.13 -2.31
CA ASP A 45 15.31 3.38 -1.87
C ASP A 45 15.76 3.87 -0.48
N GLY A 46 17.01 3.58 -0.11
CA GLY A 46 17.59 3.96 1.18
C GLY A 46 17.41 2.93 2.31
N PHE A 47 16.78 1.79 2.05
CA PHE A 47 16.53 0.72 3.03
C PHE A 47 17.34 -0.55 2.72
N THR A 48 17.72 -1.29 3.76
CA THR A 48 18.34 -2.62 3.63
C THR A 48 17.28 -3.72 3.55
N SER A 49 16.11 -3.52 4.17
CA SER A 49 15.00 -4.47 4.20
C SER A 49 13.66 -3.75 4.37
N SER A 50 12.58 -4.40 3.95
CA SER A 50 11.20 -3.94 4.20
C SER A 50 10.83 -3.82 5.68
N ASP A 51 11.58 -4.46 6.58
CA ASP A 51 11.42 -4.32 8.04
C ASP A 51 11.82 -2.92 8.54
N GLU A 52 12.61 -2.16 7.78
CA GLU A 52 13.03 -0.79 8.11
C GLU A 52 12.03 0.28 7.67
N VAL A 53 10.99 -0.08 6.91
CA VAL A 53 10.00 0.88 6.44
C VAL A 53 8.95 1.12 7.54
N TYR A 54 8.99 2.31 8.15
CA TYR A 54 8.03 2.74 9.18
C TYR A 54 7.90 1.75 10.37
N PRO A 55 9.00 1.29 10.98
CA PRO A 55 8.97 0.21 11.98
C PRO A 55 8.13 0.56 13.22
N GLY A 56 8.14 1.82 13.65
CA GLY A 56 7.33 2.29 14.78
C GLY A 56 5.82 2.34 14.51
N ASN A 57 5.41 2.23 13.25
CA ASN A 57 4.01 2.23 12.84
C ASN A 57 3.55 0.87 12.33
N LEU A 58 4.43 -0.10 12.13
CA LEU A 58 4.07 -1.47 11.75
C LEU A 58 3.46 -2.17 12.97
N VAL A 59 2.15 -2.43 12.93
CA VAL A 59 1.38 -2.91 14.09
C VAL A 59 0.85 -4.34 13.92
N ALA A 60 0.84 -4.88 12.71
CA ALA A 60 0.61 -6.30 12.46
C ALA A 60 1.35 -6.75 11.19
N TYR A 61 1.84 -7.98 11.18
CA TYR A 61 2.60 -8.54 10.06
C TYR A 61 2.47 -10.07 9.99
N TRP A 62 2.01 -10.57 8.85
CA TRP A 62 2.02 -12.00 8.50
C TRP A 62 3.04 -12.25 7.39
N THR A 63 4.11 -12.98 7.73
CA THR A 63 5.18 -13.36 6.79
C THR A 63 4.82 -14.60 5.98
N PHE A 64 4.00 -15.49 6.53
CA PHE A 64 3.71 -16.83 5.98
C PHE A 64 4.93 -17.73 5.72
N ASP A 65 6.07 -17.39 6.31
CA ASP A 65 7.29 -18.18 6.26
C ASP A 65 7.20 -19.35 7.25
N GLY A 66 6.62 -20.45 6.79
CA GLY A 66 6.45 -21.70 7.53
C GLY A 66 5.39 -21.67 8.65
N ASN A 67 4.74 -20.53 8.89
CA ASN A 67 3.71 -20.40 9.93
C ASN A 67 2.64 -19.34 9.59
N LYS A 68 1.49 -19.42 10.27
CA LYS A 68 0.37 -18.46 10.19
C LYS A 68 0.24 -17.65 11.48
N THR A 69 1.34 -17.38 12.17
CA THR A 69 1.31 -16.56 13.38
C THR A 69 1.49 -15.11 12.99
N GLU A 70 0.68 -14.22 13.55
CA GLU A 70 0.87 -12.78 13.41
C GLU A 70 2.14 -12.37 14.19
N LYS A 71 3.15 -11.86 13.49
CA LYS A 71 4.52 -11.68 14.00
C LYS A 71 4.63 -10.68 15.15
N ILE A 72 3.82 -9.62 15.17
CA ILE A 72 3.96 -8.52 16.13
C ILE A 72 3.34 -8.86 17.48
N SER A 73 2.14 -9.44 17.49
CA SER A 73 1.43 -9.87 18.72
C SER A 73 1.73 -11.30 19.14
N GLY A 74 2.28 -12.13 18.25
CA GLY A 74 2.46 -13.56 18.46
C GLY A 74 1.16 -14.37 18.39
N THR A 75 0.07 -13.79 17.89
CA THR A 75 -1.24 -14.45 17.85
C THR A 75 -1.26 -15.53 16.77
N ALA A 76 -1.45 -16.78 17.17
CA ALA A 76 -1.63 -17.90 16.26
C ALA A 76 -3.02 -17.88 15.60
N ALA A 77 -3.12 -18.41 14.37
CA ALA A 77 -4.39 -18.62 13.71
C ALA A 77 -5.32 -19.51 14.55
N THR A 78 -6.58 -19.11 14.67
CA THR A 78 -7.62 -19.90 15.35
C THR A 78 -8.05 -21.09 14.50
N SER A 79 -8.20 -20.88 13.20
CA SER A 79 -8.44 -21.95 12.23
C SER A 79 -7.99 -21.54 10.83
N SER A 80 -7.84 -22.53 9.96
CA SER A 80 -7.60 -22.33 8.54
C SER A 80 -8.17 -23.50 7.76
N ALA A 81 -8.34 -23.33 6.46
CA ALA A 81 -8.79 -24.40 5.57
C ALA A 81 -8.12 -24.27 4.21
N ASN A 82 -7.87 -25.42 3.56
CA ASN A 82 -7.32 -25.54 2.20
C ASN A 82 -6.08 -24.68 1.95
N ASP A 83 -5.20 -24.63 2.95
CA ASP A 83 -3.97 -23.85 2.92
C ASP A 83 -2.72 -24.74 2.91
N SER A 84 -1.67 -24.24 2.27
CA SER A 84 -0.33 -24.82 2.26
C SER A 84 0.72 -23.72 2.15
N TYR A 85 2.01 -24.05 2.30
CA TYR A 85 3.10 -23.11 2.02
C TYR A 85 3.67 -23.37 0.61
N ALA A 86 4.06 -22.31 -0.08
CA ALA A 86 4.75 -22.35 -1.36
C ALA A 86 6.14 -21.73 -1.22
N ASP A 87 7.19 -22.45 -1.63
CA ASP A 87 8.59 -22.06 -1.40
C ASP A 87 9.06 -20.83 -2.18
N ALA A 88 8.29 -20.41 -3.19
CA ALA A 88 8.60 -19.26 -4.04
C ALA A 88 7.78 -18.01 -3.64
N GLY A 89 7.83 -17.66 -2.35
CA GLY A 89 7.27 -16.41 -1.84
C GLY A 89 8.03 -15.18 -2.34
N VAL A 90 7.49 -14.02 -2.01
CA VAL A 90 8.19 -12.73 -2.18
C VAL A 90 9.39 -12.69 -1.25
N LYS A 91 9.23 -13.15 -0.01
CA LYS A 91 10.31 -13.36 0.96
C LYS A 91 10.08 -14.68 1.69
N GLY A 92 10.98 -15.65 1.48
CA GLY A 92 10.80 -17.00 2.05
C GLY A 92 9.62 -17.74 1.41
N GLN A 93 8.84 -18.43 2.23
CA GLN A 93 7.61 -19.10 1.79
C GLN A 93 6.40 -18.16 1.80
N ALA A 94 5.42 -18.43 0.95
CA ALA A 94 4.14 -17.74 0.92
C ALA A 94 2.98 -18.67 1.28
N LEU A 95 1.84 -18.09 1.69
CA LEU A 95 0.60 -18.83 1.89
C LEU A 95 -0.07 -19.11 0.55
N ASN A 96 -0.31 -20.38 0.25
CA ASN A 96 -1.10 -20.83 -0.89
C ASN A 96 -2.48 -21.28 -0.41
N LEU A 97 -3.53 -20.76 -1.03
CA LEU A 97 -4.93 -21.06 -0.72
C LEU A 97 -5.59 -21.69 -1.95
N ASN A 98 -6.22 -22.86 -1.78
CA ASN A 98 -6.99 -23.55 -2.82
C ASN A 98 -8.47 -23.58 -2.45
N GLY A 99 -9.13 -22.42 -2.55
CA GLY A 99 -10.44 -22.23 -1.93
C GLY A 99 -10.32 -22.24 -0.40
N GLY A 100 -9.34 -21.48 0.12
CA GLY A 100 -8.95 -21.51 1.52
C GLY A 100 -9.03 -20.15 2.23
N TYR A 101 -8.81 -20.18 3.54
CA TYR A 101 -8.75 -18.99 4.39
C TYR A 101 -7.87 -19.22 5.61
N VAL A 102 -7.50 -18.13 6.29
CA VAL A 102 -6.93 -18.14 7.65
C VAL A 102 -7.73 -17.21 8.55
N TYR A 103 -8.07 -17.66 9.75
CA TYR A 103 -8.98 -16.98 10.66
C TYR A 103 -8.36 -16.78 12.04
N TYR A 104 -8.56 -15.60 12.63
CA TYR A 104 -8.15 -15.24 13.98
C TYR A 104 -9.36 -14.67 14.73
N ALA A 105 -9.76 -15.33 15.81
CA ALA A 105 -10.96 -14.98 16.58
C ALA A 105 -10.77 -13.85 17.59
N ASN A 106 -9.52 -13.50 17.90
CA ASN A 106 -9.22 -12.54 18.96
C ASN A 106 -8.95 -11.15 18.38
N THR A 107 -9.49 -10.14 19.06
CA THR A 107 -9.16 -8.73 18.80
C THR A 107 -7.71 -8.47 19.16
N LEU A 108 -6.87 -8.08 18.20
CA LEU A 108 -5.52 -7.62 18.49
C LEU A 108 -5.56 -6.16 18.97
N ASN A 109 -4.70 -5.80 19.93
CA ASN A 109 -4.63 -4.44 20.45
C ASN A 109 -4.37 -3.39 19.34
N ALA A 110 -3.63 -3.78 18.30
CA ALA A 110 -3.36 -2.97 17.12
C ALA A 110 -4.62 -2.53 16.35
N PHE A 111 -5.71 -3.29 16.46
CA PHE A 111 -6.96 -3.08 15.72
C PHE A 111 -8.09 -2.51 16.58
N LYS A 112 -7.80 -2.05 17.79
CA LYS A 112 -8.77 -1.35 18.63
C LYS A 112 -9.03 0.07 18.12
N THR A 113 -10.22 0.60 18.38
CA THR A 113 -10.67 1.94 17.98
C THR A 113 -9.66 3.04 18.35
N ALA A 114 -9.09 2.95 19.55
CA ALA A 114 -8.14 3.94 20.05
C ALA A 114 -6.76 3.86 19.36
N ALA A 115 -6.39 2.68 18.85
CA ALA A 115 -5.07 2.40 18.30
C ALA A 115 -5.00 2.57 16.77
N LEU A 116 -6.09 2.28 16.06
CA LEU A 116 -6.15 2.36 14.60
C LEU A 116 -7.13 3.42 14.13
N LYS A 117 -6.59 4.55 13.65
CA LYS A 117 -7.38 5.68 13.12
C LYS A 117 -7.06 5.96 11.67
N SER A 118 -5.78 6.04 11.34
CA SER A 118 -5.25 5.93 9.98
C SER A 118 -4.70 4.52 9.78
N PHE A 119 -4.64 4.06 8.53
CA PHE A 119 -4.03 2.77 8.24
C PHE A 119 -3.38 2.69 6.88
N THR A 120 -2.42 1.77 6.76
CA THR A 120 -1.94 1.23 5.48
C THR A 120 -1.96 -0.29 5.57
N ILE A 121 -2.54 -0.97 4.59
CA ILE A 121 -2.47 -2.43 4.47
C ILE A 121 -1.81 -2.77 3.14
N SER A 122 -0.65 -3.41 3.20
CA SER A 122 0.11 -3.90 2.03
C SER A 122 0.08 -5.42 2.00
N THR A 123 -0.06 -6.01 0.82
CA THR A 123 -0.02 -7.45 0.62
C THR A 123 0.48 -7.78 -0.79
N TRP A 124 1.20 -8.88 -0.93
CA TRP A 124 1.56 -9.44 -2.22
C TRP A 124 0.65 -10.61 -2.55
N VAL A 125 0.22 -10.69 -3.81
CA VAL A 125 -0.67 -11.79 -4.27
C VAL A 125 -0.23 -12.36 -5.60
N GLN A 126 -0.42 -13.66 -5.79
CA GLN A 126 -0.55 -14.30 -7.09
C GLN A 126 -1.99 -14.74 -7.24
N ILE A 127 -2.71 -14.11 -8.16
CA ILE A 127 -4.16 -14.29 -8.30
C ILE A 127 -4.59 -14.10 -9.74
N LEU A 128 -5.72 -14.71 -10.08
CA LEU A 128 -6.42 -14.53 -11.35
C LEU A 128 -7.81 -13.95 -11.10
N ASN A 129 -8.34 -13.25 -12.10
CA ASN A 129 -9.77 -13.12 -12.25
C ASN A 129 -10.42 -14.51 -12.35
N ASN A 130 -11.68 -14.66 -11.96
CA ASN A 130 -12.37 -15.96 -11.90
C ASN A 130 -13.80 -15.94 -12.47
N GLY A 131 -14.32 -14.77 -12.87
CA GLY A 131 -15.61 -14.63 -13.55
C GLY A 131 -16.85 -14.96 -12.70
N SER A 132 -16.71 -15.20 -11.40
CA SER A 132 -17.80 -15.73 -10.57
C SER A 132 -17.90 -15.16 -9.16
N LYS A 133 -16.79 -15.07 -8.41
CA LYS A 133 -16.78 -14.68 -6.98
C LYS A 133 -15.74 -13.61 -6.69
N LYS A 134 -16.08 -12.64 -5.83
CA LYS A 134 -15.14 -11.66 -5.30
C LYS A 134 -14.15 -12.35 -4.36
N THR A 135 -12.94 -11.82 -4.29
CA THR A 135 -11.91 -12.29 -3.36
C THR A 135 -11.70 -11.24 -2.28
N MET A 136 -11.76 -11.66 -1.01
CA MET A 136 -11.43 -10.81 0.13
C MET A 136 -10.01 -11.15 0.59
N LEU A 137 -9.04 -10.28 0.32
CA LEU A 137 -7.64 -10.53 0.70
C LEU A 137 -7.46 -10.46 2.22
N PHE A 138 -8.08 -9.46 2.83
CA PHE A 138 -8.04 -9.19 4.26
C PHE A 138 -9.37 -8.58 4.71
N GLN A 139 -9.91 -9.08 5.81
CA GLN A 139 -11.06 -8.49 6.49
C GLN A 139 -10.72 -8.28 7.96
N LEU A 140 -10.84 -7.03 8.43
CA LEU A 140 -10.99 -6.74 9.86
C LEU A 140 -12.47 -6.91 10.19
N ALA A 141 -12.87 -8.13 10.50
CA ALA A 141 -14.25 -8.53 10.57
C ALA A 141 -14.93 -8.03 11.85
N ARG A 142 -16.24 -7.81 11.73
CA ARG A 142 -17.13 -7.42 12.82
C ARG A 142 -18.01 -8.63 13.12
N PRO A 143 -17.95 -9.22 14.33
CA PRO A 143 -18.77 -10.37 14.65
C PRO A 143 -20.24 -10.12 14.36
N GLY A 144 -20.90 -11.08 13.71
CA GLY A 144 -22.31 -10.97 13.32
C GLY A 144 -22.60 -10.03 12.13
N ASN A 145 -21.59 -9.48 11.46
CA ASN A 145 -21.78 -8.54 10.35
C ASN A 145 -21.05 -9.01 9.08
N PHE A 146 -21.71 -8.89 7.93
CA PHE A 146 -21.16 -9.29 6.64
C PHE A 146 -19.93 -8.44 6.26
N ASN A 147 -20.06 -7.12 6.41
CA ASN A 147 -18.98 -6.16 6.20
C ASN A 147 -18.23 -5.93 7.51
N GLY A 148 -16.92 -6.09 7.45
CA GLY A 148 -16.01 -5.75 8.54
C GLY A 148 -15.77 -4.24 8.64
N SER A 149 -14.99 -3.86 9.66
CA SER A 149 -14.44 -2.51 9.77
C SER A 149 -13.54 -2.15 8.60
N ILE A 150 -12.80 -3.11 8.06
CA ILE A 150 -12.01 -2.98 6.82
C ILE A 150 -12.27 -4.22 5.97
N ASN A 151 -12.49 -4.03 4.67
CA ASN A 151 -12.67 -5.09 3.68
C ASN A 151 -11.74 -4.79 2.50
N PHE A 152 -10.69 -5.58 2.30
CA PHE A 152 -9.77 -5.44 1.18
C PHE A 152 -10.18 -6.38 0.05
N VAL A 153 -11.04 -5.87 -0.84
CA VAL A 153 -11.70 -6.67 -1.88
C VAL A 153 -11.01 -6.53 -3.23
N LEU A 154 -10.88 -7.65 -3.93
CA LEU A 154 -10.68 -7.72 -5.37
C LEU A 154 -11.96 -8.23 -6.04
N GLU A 155 -12.46 -7.51 -7.05
CA GLU A 155 -13.62 -7.90 -7.86
C GLU A 155 -13.20 -8.94 -8.92
N THR A 156 -12.59 -10.04 -8.47
CA THR A 156 -12.12 -11.15 -9.34
C THR A 156 -13.25 -11.78 -10.15
N ASN A 157 -14.50 -11.61 -9.72
CA ASN A 157 -15.69 -12.03 -10.46
C ASN A 157 -15.93 -11.26 -11.75
N ALA A 158 -15.40 -10.04 -11.89
CA ALA A 158 -15.81 -9.14 -12.96
C ALA A 158 -15.33 -9.57 -14.35
N ARG A 159 -14.32 -10.45 -14.43
CA ARG A 159 -13.66 -10.83 -15.69
C ARG A 159 -13.24 -12.29 -15.68
N ALA A 160 -12.98 -12.84 -16.87
CA ALA A 160 -12.44 -14.20 -17.02
C ALA A 160 -10.96 -14.26 -16.58
N ALA A 161 -10.50 -15.46 -16.20
CA ALA A 161 -9.13 -15.72 -15.75
C ALA A 161 -8.03 -15.36 -16.76
N THR A 162 -8.38 -15.31 -18.06
CA THR A 162 -7.47 -14.91 -19.13
C THR A 162 -7.20 -13.40 -19.18
N VAL A 163 -8.00 -12.59 -18.48
CA VAL A 163 -7.79 -11.14 -18.43
C VAL A 163 -6.86 -10.80 -17.27
N LEU A 164 -5.61 -10.47 -17.59
CA LEU A 164 -4.55 -10.25 -16.60
C LEU A 164 -4.25 -8.78 -16.31
N ASP A 165 -4.58 -7.87 -17.23
CA ASP A 165 -4.24 -6.44 -17.12
C ASP A 165 -5.43 -5.58 -16.66
N ALA A 166 -6.46 -6.22 -16.10
CA ALA A 166 -7.63 -5.52 -15.58
C ALA A 166 -8.20 -6.25 -14.36
N ILE A 167 -7.76 -5.85 -13.18
CA ILE A 167 -8.38 -6.21 -11.90
C ILE A 167 -8.92 -4.94 -11.23
N THR A 168 -10.15 -5.03 -10.73
CA THR A 168 -10.74 -3.98 -9.91
C THR A 168 -10.48 -4.28 -8.44
N VAL A 169 -9.87 -3.31 -7.76
CA VAL A 169 -9.59 -3.27 -6.33
C VAL A 169 -10.65 -2.36 -5.72
N HIS A 170 -11.40 -2.87 -4.75
CA HIS A 170 -12.57 -2.19 -4.19
C HIS A 170 -12.59 -2.26 -2.66
N PRO A 171 -11.62 -1.63 -1.97
CA PRO A 171 -11.62 -1.61 -0.53
C PRO A 171 -12.81 -0.83 0.01
N THR A 172 -13.34 -1.30 1.14
CA THR A 172 -14.30 -0.55 1.93
C THR A 172 -13.86 -0.50 3.39
N PHE A 173 -14.28 0.54 4.10
CA PHE A 173 -14.21 0.59 5.55
C PHE A 173 -15.53 1.08 6.13
N THR A 174 -15.77 0.77 7.41
CA THR A 174 -17.00 1.17 8.10
C THR A 174 -16.77 2.44 8.94
N THR A 175 -17.76 3.33 8.96
CA THR A 175 -17.79 4.53 9.81
C THR A 175 -18.43 4.25 11.17
N SER A 176 -18.32 5.19 12.12
CA SER A 176 -18.94 5.05 13.44
C SER A 176 -20.47 4.91 13.39
N SER A 177 -21.13 5.41 12.34
CA SER A 177 -22.57 5.24 12.12
C SER A 177 -22.94 3.87 11.52
N GLY A 178 -21.96 3.02 11.22
CA GLY A 178 -22.17 1.71 10.58
C GLY A 178 -22.29 1.76 9.05
N GLY A 179 -22.26 2.95 8.45
CA GLY A 179 -22.20 3.10 6.99
C GLY A 179 -20.82 2.76 6.44
N THR A 180 -20.74 2.40 5.15
CA THR A 180 -19.47 2.09 4.50
C THR A 180 -18.98 3.23 3.63
N GLN A 181 -17.67 3.41 3.59
CA GLN A 181 -16.95 4.25 2.64
C GLN A 181 -16.07 3.35 1.78
N ASP A 182 -15.85 3.72 0.52
CA ASP A 182 -15.14 2.89 -0.45
C ASP A 182 -14.10 3.69 -1.27
N ASN A 183 -13.24 3.04 -2.01
CA ASN A 183 -12.65 3.63 -3.22
C ASN A 183 -12.49 2.48 -4.20
N LEU A 184 -12.31 2.80 -5.47
CA LEU A 184 -12.06 1.80 -6.50
C LEU A 184 -11.12 2.37 -7.56
N ASN A 185 -10.41 1.50 -8.26
CA ASN A 185 -9.71 1.87 -9.48
C ASN A 185 -10.69 1.73 -10.66
N THR A 186 -11.48 2.77 -10.93
CA THR A 186 -12.42 2.79 -12.06
C THR A 186 -12.17 3.97 -13.00
N ALA A 187 -12.62 3.82 -14.24
CA ALA A 187 -12.62 4.92 -15.21
C ALA A 187 -13.79 5.86 -14.91
N VAL A 188 -13.50 7.03 -14.36
CA VAL A 188 -14.44 8.15 -14.20
C VAL A 188 -13.68 9.43 -14.50
N ALA A 189 -14.12 10.19 -15.50
CA ALA A 189 -13.42 11.39 -15.94
C ALA A 189 -13.11 12.33 -14.75
N PRO A 190 -11.86 12.80 -14.58
CA PRO A 190 -10.71 12.63 -15.47
C PRO A 190 -9.82 11.40 -15.18
N SER A 191 -10.19 10.53 -14.23
CA SER A 191 -9.42 9.34 -13.85
C SER A 191 -9.58 8.20 -14.86
N PRO A 192 -8.49 7.71 -15.49
CA PRO A 192 -8.53 6.49 -16.28
C PRO A 192 -8.65 5.26 -15.36
N PHE A 193 -9.06 4.13 -15.92
CA PHE A 193 -8.91 2.84 -15.26
C PHE A 193 -7.42 2.46 -15.25
N LEU A 194 -6.82 2.36 -14.06
CA LEU A 194 -5.44 1.91 -13.87
C LEU A 194 -5.46 0.57 -13.12
N SER A 195 -4.65 -0.38 -13.58
CA SER A 195 -4.58 -1.70 -12.96
C SER A 195 -3.19 -2.30 -13.16
N PRO A 196 -2.56 -2.89 -12.14
CA PRO A 196 -1.36 -3.68 -12.36
C PRO A 196 -1.74 -4.98 -13.06
N LYS A 197 -0.75 -5.58 -13.75
CA LYS A 197 -0.92 -6.94 -14.26
C LYS A 197 -0.99 -7.93 -13.09
N ILE A 198 -1.94 -8.86 -13.12
CA ILE A 198 -2.02 -10.01 -12.20
C ILE A 198 -1.65 -11.31 -12.93
N GLY A 199 -1.48 -12.40 -12.18
CA GLY A 199 -1.16 -13.71 -12.74
C GLY A 199 -1.06 -14.79 -11.67
N ALA A 200 -1.20 -16.05 -12.08
CA ALA A 200 -1.03 -17.20 -11.18
C ALA A 200 0.44 -17.45 -10.78
N ASP A 201 1.37 -16.87 -11.54
CA ASP A 201 2.83 -16.96 -11.41
C ASP A 201 3.50 -15.58 -11.32
N LYS A 202 2.73 -14.49 -11.28
CA LYS A 202 3.21 -13.11 -11.08
C LYS A 202 2.79 -12.62 -9.70
N TRP A 203 3.77 -12.28 -8.88
CA TRP A 203 3.54 -11.51 -7.67
C TRP A 203 3.15 -10.06 -8.03
N THR A 204 2.04 -9.60 -7.46
CA THR A 204 1.53 -8.23 -7.59
C THR A 204 1.34 -7.65 -6.21
N ASN A 205 1.87 -6.45 -5.96
CA ASN A 205 1.70 -5.77 -4.69
C ASN A 205 0.45 -4.88 -4.73
N PHE A 206 -0.47 -5.08 -3.79
CA PHE A 206 -1.60 -4.19 -3.57
C PHE A 206 -1.47 -3.51 -2.22
N VAL A 207 -1.78 -2.21 -2.19
CA VAL A 207 -1.78 -1.42 -0.96
C VAL A 207 -3.04 -0.57 -0.90
N ILE A 208 -3.66 -0.52 0.28
CA ILE A 208 -4.72 0.45 0.59
C ILE A 208 -4.26 1.34 1.74
N THR A 209 -4.55 2.64 1.63
CA THR A 209 -4.21 3.63 2.65
C THR A 209 -5.43 4.44 3.00
N PHE A 210 -5.68 4.68 4.28
CA PHE A 210 -6.61 5.71 4.75
C PHE A 210 -5.87 6.68 5.67
N ASP A 211 -5.85 7.95 5.28
CA ASP A 211 -5.35 9.04 6.11
C ASP A 211 -6.51 9.73 6.81
N ALA A 212 -6.68 9.49 8.12
CA ALA A 212 -7.80 10.03 8.87
C ALA A 212 -7.88 11.56 8.88
N PRO A 213 -6.78 12.33 9.08
CA PRO A 213 -6.84 13.79 9.05
C PRO A 213 -7.38 14.36 7.73
N SER A 214 -6.93 13.86 6.57
CA SER A 214 -7.42 14.33 5.26
C SER A 214 -8.68 13.63 4.77
N GLY A 215 -9.02 12.48 5.35
CA GLY A 215 -10.11 11.61 4.91
C GLY A 215 -9.83 10.86 3.60
N VAL A 216 -8.58 10.79 3.16
CA VAL A 216 -8.22 10.22 1.85
C VAL A 216 -8.01 8.70 1.95
N LEU A 217 -8.86 7.94 1.26
CA LEU A 217 -8.70 6.52 0.96
C LEU A 217 -8.07 6.35 -0.43
N GLN A 218 -6.93 5.70 -0.53
CA GLN A 218 -6.20 5.50 -1.80
C GLN A 218 -5.76 4.06 -1.98
N ILE A 219 -5.58 3.67 -3.24
CA ILE A 219 -5.25 2.32 -3.69
C ILE A 219 -3.98 2.38 -4.53
N TRP A 220 -3.11 1.41 -4.32
CA TRP A 220 -1.87 1.25 -5.06
C TRP A 220 -1.75 -0.16 -5.65
N GLY A 221 -1.14 -0.24 -6.83
CA GLY A 221 -0.74 -1.48 -7.47
C GLY A 221 0.71 -1.36 -7.95
N ASP A 222 1.57 -2.31 -7.58
CA ASP A 222 2.99 -2.34 -7.95
C ASP A 222 3.71 -0.98 -7.72
N GLY A 223 3.43 -0.35 -6.57
CA GLY A 223 4.03 0.94 -6.17
C GLY A 223 3.46 2.18 -6.88
N VAL A 224 2.37 2.06 -7.65
CA VAL A 224 1.73 3.17 -8.37
C VAL A 224 0.30 3.41 -7.85
N LYS A 225 -0.11 4.69 -7.70
CA LYS A 225 -1.51 5.04 -7.37
C LYS A 225 -2.44 4.60 -8.49
N ILE A 226 -3.46 3.82 -8.15
CA ILE A 226 -4.46 3.33 -9.11
C ILE A 226 -5.91 3.69 -8.73
N GLY A 227 -6.16 4.11 -7.50
CA GLY A 227 -7.51 4.46 -7.06
C GLY A 227 -8.01 5.77 -7.69
N THR A 228 -9.31 5.84 -7.92
CA THR A 228 -9.96 6.97 -8.58
C THR A 228 -9.91 8.21 -7.69
N THR A 229 -9.36 9.30 -8.21
CA THR A 229 -9.17 10.55 -7.43
C THR A 229 -10.48 11.25 -7.12
N ALA A 230 -11.50 11.10 -7.97
CA ALA A 230 -12.85 11.62 -7.73
C ALA A 230 -13.53 10.99 -6.48
N TYR A 231 -13.05 9.82 -6.06
CA TYR A 231 -13.64 8.98 -5.02
C TYR A 231 -12.67 8.70 -3.87
N GLN A 232 -11.61 9.49 -3.72
CA GLN A 232 -10.66 9.24 -2.64
C GLN A 232 -11.05 9.89 -1.31
N ASN A 233 -11.76 11.03 -1.32
CA ASN A 233 -12.15 11.70 -0.08
C ASN A 233 -13.40 11.04 0.53
N ARG A 234 -13.28 10.57 1.77
CA ARG A 234 -14.28 9.82 2.54
C ARG A 234 -14.58 10.44 3.91
N GLY A 235 -14.22 11.72 4.07
CA GLY A 235 -14.44 12.47 5.29
C GLY A 235 -13.33 12.26 6.31
N ALA A 236 -12.93 13.35 6.97
CA ALA A 236 -11.90 13.30 8.00
C ALA A 236 -12.35 12.48 9.20
N ASN A 237 -11.47 11.62 9.71
CA ASN A 237 -11.69 10.75 10.87
C ASN A 237 -12.93 9.85 10.75
N SER A 238 -13.32 9.50 9.53
CA SER A 238 -14.55 8.74 9.29
C SER A 238 -14.41 7.24 9.54
N PHE A 239 -13.19 6.68 9.51
CA PHE A 239 -12.94 5.26 9.80
C PHE A 239 -13.24 4.92 11.26
N PHE A 240 -13.85 3.75 11.49
CA PHE A 240 -14.09 3.21 12.82
C PHE A 240 -13.76 1.70 12.90
N ALA A 241 -12.79 1.36 13.76
CA ALA A 241 -12.40 -0.02 14.07
C ALA A 241 -13.27 -0.57 15.19
N PHE A 242 -14.40 -1.20 14.86
CA PHE A 242 -15.35 -1.75 15.84
C PHE A 242 -14.72 -2.85 16.68
N GLU A 243 -15.16 -2.92 17.95
CA GLU A 243 -14.74 -3.93 18.92
C GLU A 243 -15.95 -4.73 19.43
N PRO A 244 -15.83 -6.06 19.62
CA PRO A 244 -14.68 -6.88 19.25
C PRO A 244 -14.49 -6.95 17.73
N SER A 245 -13.24 -7.09 17.30
CA SER A 245 -12.87 -7.39 15.92
C SER A 245 -12.19 -8.75 15.80
N GLU A 246 -12.32 -9.35 14.62
CA GLU A 246 -11.69 -10.61 14.21
C GLU A 246 -10.91 -10.36 12.92
N ILE A 247 -10.01 -11.26 12.53
CA ILE A 247 -9.24 -11.12 11.27
C ILE A 247 -9.48 -12.34 10.40
N ILE A 248 -9.76 -12.10 9.12
CA ILE A 248 -9.87 -13.13 8.10
C ILE A 248 -8.95 -12.77 6.93
N ILE A 249 -8.17 -13.73 6.48
CA ILE A 249 -7.29 -13.62 5.32
C ILE A 249 -7.76 -14.62 4.27
N GLY A 250 -7.96 -14.15 3.03
CA GLY A 250 -8.45 -14.99 1.93
C GLY A 250 -9.94 -15.35 2.00
N GLY A 251 -10.76 -14.63 2.77
CA GLY A 251 -12.19 -14.88 2.89
C GLY A 251 -12.93 -13.74 3.58
N ASN A 252 -14.27 -13.77 3.55
CA ASN A 252 -15.12 -12.88 4.34
C ASN A 252 -15.84 -13.63 5.46
N TYR A 253 -16.51 -12.91 6.34
CA TYR A 253 -17.19 -13.47 7.51
C TYR A 253 -18.11 -14.67 7.18
N ASN A 254 -18.86 -14.61 6.07
CA ASN A 254 -19.80 -15.67 5.69
C ASN A 254 -19.14 -17.02 5.35
N VAL A 255 -17.89 -17.02 4.90
CA VAL A 255 -17.20 -18.26 4.48
C VAL A 255 -16.52 -18.98 5.64
N ILE A 256 -16.51 -18.37 6.84
CA ILE A 256 -15.96 -19.02 8.03
C ILE A 256 -17.04 -19.96 8.61
N PRO A 257 -16.74 -21.25 8.83
CA PRO A 257 -17.69 -22.20 9.38
C PRO A 257 -18.33 -21.72 10.68
N GLY A 258 -19.66 -21.76 10.75
CA GLY A 258 -20.43 -21.32 11.93
C GLY A 258 -20.63 -19.81 12.06
N LYS A 259 -20.18 -19.01 11.09
CA LYS A 259 -20.26 -17.53 11.12
C LYS A 259 -21.07 -16.91 9.99
N THR A 260 -21.78 -17.70 9.19
CA THR A 260 -22.65 -17.19 8.13
C THR A 260 -23.76 -16.31 8.71
N VAL A 261 -23.80 -15.04 8.30
CA VAL A 261 -24.73 -14.01 8.79
C VAL A 261 -25.73 -13.56 7.73
N SER A 262 -25.53 -13.94 6.47
CA SER A 262 -26.46 -13.67 5.38
C SER A 262 -26.39 -14.77 4.31
N THR A 263 -27.37 -14.80 3.41
CA THR A 263 -27.37 -15.67 2.22
C THR A 263 -26.54 -15.11 1.06
N ASP A 264 -25.80 -14.03 1.27
CA ASP A 264 -24.95 -13.43 0.24
C ASP A 264 -23.75 -14.35 -0.02
N VAL A 265 -23.66 -14.80 -1.29
CA VAL A 265 -22.63 -15.69 -1.82
C VAL A 265 -21.73 -14.99 -2.85
N SER A 266 -21.63 -13.66 -2.82
CA SER A 266 -20.80 -12.88 -3.74
C SER A 266 -19.29 -13.10 -3.52
N PHE A 267 -18.91 -13.58 -2.35
CA PHE A 267 -17.54 -13.97 -2.00
C PHE A 267 -17.40 -15.49 -1.89
N ALA A 268 -16.17 -15.97 -2.09
CA ALA A 268 -15.76 -17.34 -1.80
C ALA A 268 -14.37 -17.33 -1.14
N PRO A 269 -13.98 -18.41 -0.43
CA PRO A 269 -12.60 -18.60 -0.02
C PRO A 269 -11.63 -18.45 -1.21
N MET A 270 -10.48 -17.83 -0.95
CA MET A 270 -9.53 -17.42 -1.96
C MET A 270 -8.88 -18.63 -2.65
N THR A 271 -8.69 -18.52 -3.96
CA THR A 271 -7.79 -19.41 -4.72
C THR A 271 -6.66 -18.56 -5.28
N GLY A 272 -5.44 -18.81 -4.83
CA GLY A 272 -4.26 -18.00 -5.15
C GLY A 272 -3.20 -18.08 -4.07
N LYS A 273 -2.15 -17.27 -4.20
CA LYS A 273 -1.12 -17.12 -3.16
C LYS A 273 -1.16 -15.72 -2.58
N ILE A 274 -0.87 -15.61 -1.30
CA ILE A 274 -0.78 -14.34 -0.58
C ILE A 274 0.47 -14.35 0.29
N ASP A 275 1.13 -13.22 0.36
CA ASP A 275 2.38 -13.09 1.08
C ASP A 275 2.51 -11.72 1.74
N GLU A 276 3.36 -11.66 2.76
CA GLU A 276 3.94 -10.41 3.24
C GLU A 276 2.90 -9.34 3.67
N ILE A 277 1.81 -9.75 4.33
CA ILE A 277 0.72 -8.83 4.74
C ILE A 277 1.21 -7.94 5.88
N ARG A 278 1.33 -6.64 5.63
CA ARG A 278 1.72 -5.63 6.61
C ARG A 278 0.60 -4.66 6.88
N VAL A 279 0.37 -4.36 8.16
CA VAL A 279 -0.56 -3.31 8.60
C VAL A 279 0.19 -2.25 9.37
N TYR A 280 0.07 -1.01 8.90
CA TYR A 280 0.57 0.16 9.58
C TYR A 280 -0.58 0.96 10.18
N ASN A 281 -0.38 1.56 11.36
CA ASN A 281 -1.34 2.46 11.99
C ASN A 281 -1.24 3.93 11.52
N THR A 282 -0.71 4.12 10.31
CA THR A 282 -0.61 5.41 9.64
C THR A 282 -0.80 5.23 8.13
N ALA A 283 -1.19 6.30 7.43
CA ALA A 283 -1.10 6.33 5.98
C ALA A 283 0.37 6.55 5.58
N LEU A 284 0.98 5.57 4.92
CA LEU A 284 2.36 5.67 4.48
C LEU A 284 2.47 6.72 3.35
N PRO A 285 3.53 7.54 3.34
CA PRO A 285 3.79 8.41 2.21
C PRO A 285 4.15 7.61 0.95
N ASP A 286 3.86 8.19 -0.22
CA ASP A 286 4.11 7.64 -1.55
C ASP A 286 5.48 6.96 -1.70
N ALA A 287 6.55 7.63 -1.24
CA ALA A 287 7.93 7.12 -1.36
C ALA A 287 8.15 5.81 -0.60
N HIS A 288 7.50 5.62 0.54
CA HIS A 288 7.64 4.43 1.37
C HIS A 288 6.81 3.25 0.86
N ILE A 289 5.67 3.54 0.22
CA ILE A 289 4.91 2.51 -0.51
C ILE A 289 5.73 2.00 -1.70
N LYS A 290 6.38 2.92 -2.42
CA LYS A 290 7.30 2.55 -3.51
C LYS A 290 8.50 1.76 -3.00
N ALA A 291 9.09 2.16 -1.87
CA ALA A 291 10.17 1.42 -1.24
C ALA A 291 9.75 -0.01 -0.85
N LEU A 292 8.57 -0.19 -0.23
CA LEU A 292 8.03 -1.53 0.08
C LEU A 292 7.92 -2.41 -1.15
N TYR A 293 7.40 -1.87 -2.26
CA TYR A 293 7.31 -2.59 -3.52
C TYR A 293 8.69 -3.00 -4.05
N ASN A 294 9.63 -2.06 -4.14
CA ASN A 294 10.98 -2.31 -4.67
C ASN A 294 11.77 -3.28 -3.78
N LEU A 295 11.61 -3.19 -2.45
CA LEU A 295 12.22 -4.13 -1.50
C LEU A 295 11.65 -5.54 -1.68
N GLY A 296 10.34 -5.69 -1.89
CA GLY A 296 9.73 -6.99 -2.22
C GLY A 296 10.25 -7.57 -3.53
N LEU A 297 10.41 -6.76 -4.59
CA LEU A 297 11.07 -7.21 -5.83
C LEU A 297 12.51 -7.69 -5.60
N ALA A 298 13.23 -7.02 -4.70
CA ALA A 298 14.59 -7.38 -4.32
C ALA A 298 14.66 -8.52 -3.29
N LYS A 299 13.52 -9.02 -2.80
CA LYS A 299 13.39 -10.01 -1.73
C LYS A 299 14.06 -9.59 -0.41
N LYS A 300 13.90 -8.32 -0.03
CA LYS A 300 14.55 -7.70 1.15
C LYS A 300 13.56 -7.33 2.25
#